data_AF-A0A967KSN8-F1
#
_entry.id   AF-A0A967KSN8-F1
#
_cell.length_a   1.000
_cell.length_b   1.000
_cell.length_c   1.000
_cell.angle_alpha   90.00
_cell.angle_beta   90.00
_cell.angle_gamma   90.00
#
_symmetry.space_group_name_H-M   'P 1'
#
loop_
_entity.id
_entity.type
_entity.pdbx_description
1 polymer ?
#
loop_
_entity_poly.entity_id
_entity_poly.type
_entity_poly.pdbx_seq_one_letter_code
_entity_poly.pdbx_strand_id
1 'polypeptide(L)'
;MQAAQEKGVLATPEEKIKSPRKLSKEGGASEEILSWVDKSYILSRVATTSFIVAVAVALRTASDSGAIDLELGSFIGMLYAFGLILYGWFAYRQESIQAPVFTLWGTLIMCSVVVEAHRVFATVPTEVAYVAMALTGLVGTIISRVNHVALPVFVGTLGMSFGAFAIDYPSPVFPYLVIIIALANIFATYATRLLRASWLRWLL
;
A
#
# COMPACT_ATOMS: atom_id res chain seq x y z
N MET A 1 -53.85 21.05 -58.08
CA MET A 1 -53.17 22.37 -58.10
C MET A 1 -51.67 22.14 -57.91
N GLN A 2 -50.86 23.12 -58.34
CA GLN A 2 -49.40 23.27 -58.21
C GLN A 2 -48.80 22.82 -56.85
N ALA A 3 -47.50 22.53 -56.71
CA ALA A 3 -46.39 22.32 -57.65
C ALA A 3 -45.23 21.61 -56.91
N ALA A 4 -44.25 21.08 -57.63
CA ALA A 4 -43.05 20.49 -57.04
C ALA A 4 -42.00 21.56 -56.67
N GLN A 5 -41.25 21.36 -55.57
CA GLN A 5 -39.85 21.79 -55.52
C GLN A 5 -39.01 20.97 -54.54
N GLU A 6 -37.84 20.56 -55.00
CA GLU A 6 -36.80 19.82 -54.28
C GLU A 6 -35.52 20.69 -54.28
N LYS A 7 -34.53 20.32 -53.44
CA LYS A 7 -33.12 20.77 -53.39
C LYS A 7 -32.80 22.07 -52.63
N GLY A 8 -31.61 22.04 -51.99
CA GLY A 8 -30.79 23.23 -51.75
C GLY A 8 -30.11 23.30 -50.38
N VAL A 9 -28.87 22.82 -50.26
CA VAL A 9 -27.99 22.99 -49.08
C VAL A 9 -26.75 23.83 -49.47
N LEU A 10 -26.17 24.58 -48.50
CA LEU A 10 -24.98 25.48 -48.57
C LEU A 10 -25.22 26.83 -49.30
N ALA A 11 -24.74 28.00 -48.86
CA ALA A 11 -23.49 28.35 -48.16
C ALA A 11 -23.55 29.73 -47.43
N THR A 12 -22.56 30.01 -46.56
CA THR A 12 -22.33 31.28 -45.81
C THR A 12 -21.33 32.25 -46.46
N PRO A 13 -21.42 33.54 -46.12
CA PRO A 13 -20.28 34.40 -45.73
C PRO A 13 -20.64 35.34 -44.54
N GLU A 14 -19.76 36.06 -43.81
CA GLU A 14 -18.33 35.95 -43.40
C GLU A 14 -18.12 37.03 -42.28
N GLU A 15 -17.07 36.96 -41.45
CA GLU A 15 -16.18 38.08 -41.02
C GLU A 15 -15.48 37.90 -39.65
N LYS A 16 -14.14 37.90 -39.73
CA LYS A 16 -13.17 38.70 -38.93
C LYS A 16 -12.78 38.39 -37.46
N ILE A 17 -11.50 38.05 -37.34
CA ILE A 17 -10.45 38.74 -36.53
C ILE A 17 -10.57 38.72 -34.98
N LYS A 18 -9.69 37.94 -34.32
CA LYS A 18 -8.39 38.44 -33.78
C LYS A 18 -7.57 37.32 -33.14
N SER A 19 -6.28 37.22 -33.48
CA SER A 19 -5.30 36.51 -32.66
C SER A 19 -4.58 37.49 -31.74
N PRO A 20 -4.50 37.21 -30.42
CA PRO A 20 -3.51 37.81 -29.55
C PRO A 20 -2.51 36.74 -29.08
N ARG A 21 -1.41 36.57 -29.83
CA ARG A 21 -0.23 35.86 -29.31
C ARG A 21 0.41 36.71 -28.21
N LYS A 22 0.26 36.34 -26.93
CA LYS A 22 1.08 36.87 -25.83
C LYS A 22 1.45 35.80 -24.80
N LEU A 23 2.72 35.90 -24.40
CA LEU A 23 3.38 35.34 -23.21
C LEU A 23 3.40 33.81 -23.06
N SER A 24 4.58 33.26 -23.36
CA SER A 24 5.10 32.04 -22.77
C SER A 24 4.92 32.06 -21.25
N LYS A 25 4.18 31.08 -20.71
CA LYS A 25 4.09 30.84 -19.27
C LYS A 25 5.05 29.70 -18.92
N GLU A 26 6.33 30.02 -18.69
CA GLU A 26 7.18 29.13 -17.89
C GLU A 26 6.55 29.04 -16.49
N GLY A 27 6.03 27.85 -16.16
CA GLY A 27 5.17 27.66 -14.98
C GLY A 27 4.24 26.44 -15.06
N GLY A 28 4.01 25.90 -16.26
CA GLY A 28 3.08 24.77 -16.50
C GLY A 28 3.32 23.57 -15.58
N ALA A 29 4.58 23.15 -15.36
CA ALA A 29 4.88 21.99 -14.53
C ALA A 29 4.35 22.11 -13.08
N SER A 30 4.46 23.28 -12.45
CA SER A 30 4.00 23.45 -11.06
C SER A 30 2.48 23.56 -10.97
N GLU A 31 1.80 24.23 -11.91
CA GLU A 31 0.33 24.32 -11.92
C GLU A 31 -0.32 22.98 -12.34
N GLU A 32 0.30 22.19 -13.23
CA GLU A 32 -0.13 20.83 -13.56
C GLU A 32 0.13 19.85 -12.40
N ILE A 33 1.29 19.90 -11.75
CA ILE A 33 1.55 19.06 -10.56
C ILE A 33 0.62 19.44 -9.40
N LEU A 34 0.35 20.74 -9.18
CA LEU A 34 -0.58 21.20 -8.14
C LEU A 34 -2.05 20.85 -8.41
N SER A 35 -2.45 20.71 -9.69
CA SER A 35 -3.79 20.24 -10.08
C SER A 35 -3.91 18.71 -10.09
N TRP A 36 -2.82 17.98 -10.35
CA TRP A 36 -2.73 16.54 -10.06
C TRP A 36 -2.75 16.21 -8.57
N VAL A 37 -2.25 17.13 -7.74
CA VAL A 37 -2.32 17.07 -6.26
C VAL A 37 -3.71 17.44 -5.72
N ASP A 38 -4.61 17.99 -6.54
CA ASP A 38 -5.88 18.56 -6.09
C ASP A 38 -6.86 17.50 -5.55
N LYS A 39 -7.27 17.53 -4.28
CA LYS A 39 -6.66 18.22 -3.12
C LYS A 39 -6.75 17.36 -1.87
N SER A 40 -7.89 16.69 -1.69
CA SER A 40 -8.20 15.97 -0.46
C SER A 40 -7.60 14.58 -0.42
N TYR A 41 -7.49 13.88 -1.55
CA TYR A 41 -7.21 12.44 -1.52
C TYR A 41 -5.72 12.11 -1.31
N ILE A 42 -4.84 12.68 -2.13
CA ILE A 42 -3.38 12.50 -1.97
C ILE A 42 -2.94 13.12 -0.65
N LEU A 43 -3.44 14.31 -0.30
CA LEU A 43 -3.11 14.98 0.96
C LEU A 43 -3.57 14.17 2.19
N SER A 44 -4.77 13.59 2.17
CA SER A 44 -5.25 12.71 3.25
C SER A 44 -4.42 11.44 3.37
N ARG A 45 -4.04 10.81 2.24
CA ARG A 45 -3.10 9.67 2.25
C ARG A 45 -1.76 10.06 2.87
N VAL A 46 -1.13 11.14 2.38
CA VAL A 46 0.18 11.60 2.85
C VAL A 46 0.14 12.01 4.33
N ALA A 47 -0.91 12.70 4.78
CA ALA A 47 -1.11 13.00 6.19
C ALA A 47 -1.23 11.73 7.03
N THR A 48 -1.97 10.72 6.54
CA THR A 48 -2.11 9.41 7.21
C THR A 48 -0.76 8.67 7.28
N THR A 49 0.02 8.64 6.19
CA THR A 49 1.34 8.00 6.20
C THR A 49 2.31 8.71 7.15
N SER A 50 2.34 10.05 7.12
CA SER A 50 3.20 10.84 8.00
C SER A 50 2.81 10.69 9.47
N PHE A 51 1.51 10.63 9.78
CA PHE A 51 1.03 10.37 11.14
C PHE A 51 1.43 8.96 11.63
N ILE A 52 1.23 7.93 10.80
CA ILE A 52 1.63 6.55 11.13
C ILE A 52 3.14 6.47 11.40
N VAL A 53 3.96 7.04 10.52
CA VAL A 53 5.42 7.04 10.67
C VAL A 53 5.86 7.88 11.88
N ALA A 54 5.23 9.03 12.14
CA ALA A 54 5.53 9.85 13.31
C ALA A 54 5.24 9.11 14.63
N VAL A 55 4.13 8.37 14.71
CA VAL A 55 3.83 7.53 15.89
C VAL A 55 4.84 6.38 16.02
N ALA A 56 5.19 5.70 14.93
CA ALA A 56 6.20 4.64 14.94
C ALA A 56 7.58 5.17 15.40
N VAL A 57 8.01 6.35 14.92
CA VAL A 57 9.26 7.01 15.34
C VAL A 57 9.20 7.49 16.79
N ALA A 58 8.04 7.98 17.27
CA ALA A 58 7.86 8.38 18.67
C ALA A 58 7.98 7.17 19.62
N LEU A 59 7.37 6.03 19.27
CA LEU A 59 7.52 4.76 20.02
C LEU A 59 8.97 4.27 20.00
N ARG A 60 9.65 4.38 18.85
CA ARG A 60 11.06 4.02 18.70
C ARG A 60 11.96 4.87 19.59
N THR A 61 11.77 6.20 19.58
CA THR A 61 12.47 7.17 20.44
C THR A 61 12.21 6.95 21.93
N ALA A 62 10.96 6.61 22.31
CA ALA A 62 10.62 6.27 23.69
C ALA A 62 11.34 5.01 24.20
N SER A 63 11.59 4.05 23.29
CA SER A 63 12.38 2.85 23.58
C SER A 63 13.89 3.15 23.63
N ASP A 64 14.42 3.95 22.69
CA ASP A 64 15.84 4.35 22.66
C ASP A 64 16.26 5.19 23.88
N SER A 65 15.36 6.04 24.37
CA SER A 65 15.62 6.93 25.50
C SER A 65 15.56 6.22 26.87
N GLY A 66 15.25 4.92 26.91
CA GLY A 66 15.08 4.15 28.14
C GLY A 66 13.83 4.53 28.95
N ALA A 67 12.90 5.29 28.37
CA ALA A 67 11.61 5.60 28.99
C ALA A 67 10.66 4.39 29.01
N ILE A 68 10.91 3.41 28.14
CA ILE A 68 10.23 2.11 28.06
C ILE A 68 11.32 1.04 27.86
N ASP A 69 11.26 -0.06 28.61
CA ASP A 69 12.15 -1.21 28.40
C ASP A 69 12.07 -1.74 26.96
N LEU A 70 13.18 -2.20 26.40
CA LEU A 70 13.26 -2.60 24.98
C LEU A 70 12.33 -3.79 24.64
N GLU A 71 12.06 -4.68 25.60
CA GLU A 71 11.08 -5.76 25.45
C GLU A 71 9.65 -5.23 25.34
N LEU A 72 9.27 -4.32 26.25
CA LEU A 72 7.99 -3.60 26.20
C LEU A 72 7.85 -2.75 24.93
N GLY A 73 8.90 -2.02 24.54
CA GLY A 73 8.93 -1.23 23.31
C GLY A 73 8.74 -2.08 22.06
N SER A 74 9.41 -3.24 21.98
CA SER A 74 9.23 -4.23 20.91
C SER A 74 7.79 -4.75 20.86
N PHE A 75 7.22 -5.11 22.02
CA PHE A 75 5.84 -5.60 22.12
C PHE A 75 4.81 -4.52 21.72
N ILE A 76 4.98 -3.29 22.18
CA ILE A 76 4.13 -2.15 21.82
C ILE A 76 4.24 -1.84 20.31
N GLY A 77 5.44 -1.92 19.72
CA GLY A 77 5.64 -1.76 18.28
C GLY A 77 4.92 -2.82 17.46
N MET A 78 4.99 -4.10 17.87
CA MET A 78 4.26 -5.19 17.23
C MET A 78 2.73 -5.03 17.39
N LEU A 79 2.25 -4.66 18.57
CA LEU A 79 0.83 -4.37 18.81
C LEU A 79 0.33 -3.20 17.95
N TYR A 80 1.12 -2.13 17.82
CA TYR A 80 0.80 -0.99 16.97
C TYR A 80 0.67 -1.41 15.49
N ALA A 81 1.66 -2.14 14.98
CA ALA A 81 1.64 -2.66 13.61
C ALA A 81 0.47 -3.62 13.35
N PHE A 82 0.19 -4.53 14.29
CA PHE A 82 -0.97 -5.42 14.23
C PHE A 82 -2.30 -4.65 14.26
N GLY A 83 -2.40 -3.60 15.09
CA GLY A 83 -3.54 -2.69 15.13
C GLY A 83 -3.78 -1.99 13.79
N LEU A 84 -2.73 -1.54 13.10
CA LEU A 84 -2.83 -0.97 11.75
C LEU A 84 -3.33 -2.00 10.72
N ILE A 85 -2.89 -3.26 10.80
CA ILE A 85 -3.34 -4.34 9.90
C ILE A 85 -4.83 -4.66 10.15
N LEU A 86 -5.25 -4.76 11.42
CA LEU A 86 -6.67 -4.98 11.78
C LEU A 86 -7.56 -3.80 11.40
N TYR A 87 -7.10 -2.56 11.61
CA TYR A 87 -7.82 -1.38 11.18
C TYR A 87 -7.92 -1.32 9.64
N GLY A 88 -6.85 -1.69 8.93
CA GLY A 88 -6.85 -1.87 7.48
C GLY A 88 -7.88 -2.90 7.01
N TRP A 89 -7.98 -4.05 7.66
CA TRP A 89 -9.05 -5.04 7.41
C TRP A 89 -10.44 -4.40 7.57
N PHE A 90 -10.70 -3.72 8.69
CA PHE A 90 -12.00 -3.14 8.99
C PHE A 90 -12.37 -1.99 8.03
N ALA A 91 -11.37 -1.19 7.63
CA ALA A 91 -11.49 -0.16 6.61
C ALA A 91 -11.82 -0.75 5.22
N TYR A 92 -11.22 -1.90 4.85
CA TYR A 92 -11.55 -2.60 3.60
C TYR A 92 -13.03 -3.06 3.55
N ARG A 93 -13.60 -3.52 4.68
CA ARG A 93 -15.02 -3.88 4.77
C ARG A 93 -16.00 -2.71 4.61
N GLN A 94 -15.53 -1.48 4.85
CA GLN A 94 -16.31 -0.25 4.68
C GLN A 94 -16.04 0.44 3.34
N GLU A 95 -15.35 -0.24 2.41
CA GLU A 95 -14.87 0.34 1.14
C GLU A 95 -14.05 1.64 1.32
N SER A 96 -13.47 1.83 2.50
CA SER A 96 -12.75 3.05 2.85
C SER A 96 -11.49 3.18 2.00
N ILE A 97 -11.40 4.31 1.30
CA ILE A 97 -10.33 4.56 0.33
C ILE A 97 -8.93 4.69 1.00
N GLN A 98 -8.84 4.72 2.32
CA GLN A 98 -7.57 4.70 3.07
C GLN A 98 -7.11 3.28 3.46
N ALA A 99 -7.97 2.26 3.42
CA ALA A 99 -7.66 0.87 3.79
C ALA A 99 -6.31 0.33 3.27
N PRO A 100 -5.92 0.49 1.99
CA PRO A 100 -4.62 0.00 1.49
C PRO A 100 -3.41 0.63 2.21
N VAL A 101 -3.52 1.89 2.67
CA VAL A 101 -2.44 2.59 3.36
C VAL A 101 -2.16 1.95 4.71
N PHE A 102 -3.21 1.63 5.48
CA PHE A 102 -3.09 0.98 6.78
C PHE A 102 -2.53 -0.43 6.66
N THR A 103 -2.97 -1.24 5.69
CA THR A 103 -2.38 -2.58 5.47
C THR A 103 -0.94 -2.52 4.98
N LEU A 104 -0.59 -1.53 4.15
CA LEU A 104 0.78 -1.35 3.66
C LEU A 104 1.73 -1.00 4.81
N TRP A 105 1.46 0.07 5.54
CA TRP A 105 2.31 0.52 6.63
C TRP A 105 2.29 -0.41 7.83
N GLY A 106 1.15 -1.01 8.17
CA GLY A 106 1.08 -2.04 9.21
C GLY A 106 1.98 -3.22 8.90
N THR A 107 2.01 -3.69 7.64
CA THR A 107 2.92 -4.79 7.24
C THR A 107 4.39 -4.36 7.27
N LEU A 108 4.72 -3.17 6.76
CA LEU A 108 6.10 -2.66 6.76
C LEU A 108 6.66 -2.45 8.17
N ILE A 109 5.85 -1.86 9.07
CA ILE A 109 6.24 -1.65 10.46
C ILE A 109 6.33 -2.99 11.21
N MET A 110 5.40 -3.93 10.99
CA MET A 110 5.48 -5.28 11.58
C MET A 110 6.78 -5.98 11.17
N CYS A 111 7.12 -5.94 9.88
CA CYS A 111 8.37 -6.49 9.36
C CYS A 111 9.60 -5.82 10.00
N SER A 112 9.62 -4.49 10.08
CA SER A 112 10.73 -3.73 10.67
C SER A 112 10.93 -4.04 12.15
N VAL A 113 9.84 -3.99 12.94
CA VAL A 113 9.90 -4.20 14.40
C VAL A 113 10.29 -5.63 14.74
N VAL A 114 9.76 -6.65 14.02
CA VAL A 114 10.13 -8.05 14.28
C VAL A 114 11.60 -8.32 13.98
N VAL A 115 12.14 -7.78 12.87
CA VAL A 115 13.57 -7.88 12.55
C VAL A 115 14.41 -7.17 13.61
N GLU A 116 14.06 -5.94 13.98
CA GLU A 116 14.80 -5.15 14.97
C GLU A 116 14.79 -5.78 16.37
N ALA A 117 13.62 -6.23 16.84
CA ALA A 117 13.46 -6.88 18.14
C ALA A 117 14.26 -8.18 18.25
N HIS A 118 14.31 -8.98 17.17
CA HIS A 118 15.16 -10.17 17.14
C HIS A 118 16.65 -9.82 17.06
N ARG A 119 17.03 -8.89 16.20
CA ARG A 119 18.44 -8.63 15.82
C ARG A 119 19.22 -7.71 16.73
N VAL A 120 18.60 -6.59 17.07
CA VAL A 120 19.26 -5.47 17.76
C VAL A 120 19.05 -5.62 19.26
N PHE A 121 17.87 -6.10 19.68
CA PHE A 121 17.49 -6.19 21.09
C PHE A 121 17.52 -7.61 21.66
N ALA A 122 17.55 -8.64 20.80
CA ALA A 122 17.47 -10.06 21.20
C ALA A 122 16.28 -10.40 22.12
N THR A 123 15.20 -9.60 22.07
CA THR A 123 14.00 -9.74 22.93
C THR A 123 13.01 -10.78 22.40
N VAL A 124 13.06 -11.07 21.10
CA VAL A 124 12.17 -12.03 20.43
C VAL A 124 12.98 -13.24 19.96
N PRO A 125 12.65 -14.48 20.36
CA PRO A 125 13.31 -15.70 19.87
C PRO A 125 13.13 -15.90 18.35
N THR A 126 14.09 -16.58 17.71
CA THR A 126 14.10 -16.84 16.26
C THR A 126 12.80 -17.50 15.79
N GLU A 127 12.30 -18.49 16.52
CA GLU A 127 11.07 -19.23 16.21
C GLU A 127 9.85 -18.30 16.19
N VAL A 128 9.75 -17.41 17.19
CA VAL A 128 8.67 -16.44 17.31
C VAL A 128 8.73 -15.42 16.18
N ALA A 129 9.93 -14.98 15.79
CA ALA A 129 10.13 -14.04 14.69
C ALA A 129 9.71 -14.64 13.33
N TYR A 130 10.07 -15.90 13.03
CA TYR A 130 9.60 -16.59 11.82
C TYR A 130 8.08 -16.81 11.82
N VAL A 131 7.50 -17.18 12.96
CA VAL A 131 6.04 -17.34 13.09
C VAL A 131 5.33 -15.99 12.89
N ALA A 132 5.85 -14.89 13.42
CA ALA A 132 5.30 -13.55 13.21
C ALA A 132 5.35 -13.13 11.73
N MET A 133 6.44 -13.44 11.01
CA MET A 133 6.53 -13.22 9.56
C MET A 133 5.51 -14.05 8.79
N ALA A 134 5.41 -15.36 9.09
CA ALA A 134 4.44 -16.26 8.45
C ALA A 134 2.99 -15.80 8.68
N LEU A 135 2.65 -15.42 9.92
CA LEU A 135 1.35 -14.86 10.29
C LEU A 135 1.05 -13.55 9.56
N THR A 136 2.05 -12.67 9.39
CA THR A 136 1.87 -11.41 8.65
C THR A 136 1.50 -11.67 7.18
N GLY A 137 2.21 -12.59 6.51
CA GLY A 137 1.88 -13.02 5.14
C GLY A 137 0.53 -13.72 5.03
N LEU A 138 0.19 -14.55 6.00
CA LEU A 138 -1.09 -15.27 6.07
C LEU A 138 -2.26 -14.31 6.30
N VAL A 139 -2.16 -13.36 7.24
CA VAL A 139 -3.19 -12.33 7.50
C VAL A 139 -3.39 -11.45 6.25
N GLY A 140 -2.32 -11.01 5.59
CA GLY A 140 -2.41 -10.31 4.29
C GLY A 140 -3.15 -11.12 3.22
N THR A 141 -2.90 -12.43 3.18
CA THR A 141 -3.62 -13.37 2.29
C THR A 141 -5.09 -13.51 2.64
N ILE A 142 -5.46 -13.55 3.93
CA ILE A 142 -6.88 -13.64 4.35
C ILE A 142 -7.61 -12.31 4.10
N ILE A 143 -7.00 -11.15 4.38
CA ILE A 143 -7.57 -9.83 4.03
C ILE A 143 -7.86 -9.79 2.52
N SER A 144 -6.90 -10.25 1.71
CA SER A 144 -7.02 -10.32 0.26
C SER A 144 -8.13 -11.27 -0.21
N ARG A 145 -8.24 -12.45 0.41
CA ARG A 145 -9.32 -13.43 0.18
C ARG A 145 -10.71 -12.86 0.44
N VAL A 146 -10.91 -12.23 1.60
CA VAL A 146 -12.22 -11.75 2.04
C VAL A 146 -12.67 -10.56 1.19
N ASN A 147 -11.79 -9.57 1.01
CA ASN A 147 -12.15 -8.31 0.36
C ASN A 147 -11.92 -8.33 -1.17
N HIS A 148 -11.42 -9.43 -1.74
CA HIS A 148 -11.12 -9.59 -3.17
C HIS A 148 -10.10 -8.57 -3.74
N VAL A 149 -9.24 -8.00 -2.89
CA VAL A 149 -8.21 -7.02 -3.26
C VAL A 149 -6.82 -7.68 -3.23
N ALA A 150 -6.00 -7.49 -4.26
CA ALA A 150 -4.68 -8.12 -4.35
C ALA A 150 -3.57 -7.44 -3.52
N LEU A 151 -3.72 -6.17 -3.16
CA LEU A 151 -2.66 -5.39 -2.49
C LEU A 151 -2.19 -6.02 -1.15
N PRO A 152 -3.07 -6.46 -0.24
CA PRO A 152 -2.64 -7.05 1.04
C PRO A 152 -1.87 -8.37 0.91
N VAL A 153 -2.17 -9.23 -0.09
CA VAL A 153 -1.41 -10.47 -0.30
C VAL A 153 -0.02 -10.19 -0.89
N PHE A 154 0.12 -9.21 -1.78
CA PHE A 154 1.44 -8.82 -2.29
C PHE A 154 2.33 -8.25 -1.19
N VAL A 155 1.84 -7.25 -0.44
CA VAL A 155 2.63 -6.63 0.63
C VAL A 155 2.93 -7.65 1.74
N GLY A 156 1.94 -8.46 2.15
CA GLY A 156 2.13 -9.52 3.13
C GLY A 156 3.18 -10.55 2.70
N THR A 157 3.16 -10.98 1.44
CA THR A 157 4.14 -11.96 0.91
C THR A 157 5.55 -11.37 0.80
N LEU A 158 5.68 -10.12 0.35
CA LEU A 158 6.97 -9.43 0.25
C LEU A 158 7.55 -9.15 1.64
N GLY A 159 6.75 -8.61 2.56
CA GLY A 159 7.15 -8.35 3.95
C GLY A 159 7.58 -9.62 4.67
N MET A 160 6.80 -10.70 4.56
CA MET A 160 7.17 -12.02 5.08
C MET A 160 8.51 -12.52 4.50
N SER A 161 8.72 -12.39 3.19
CA SER A 161 9.91 -12.95 2.52
C SER A 161 11.19 -12.16 2.83
N PHE A 162 11.15 -10.83 2.68
CA PHE A 162 12.30 -9.98 3.01
C PHE A 162 12.58 -9.93 4.51
N GLY A 163 11.52 -9.87 5.32
CA GLY A 163 11.63 -9.89 6.77
C GLY A 163 12.26 -11.18 7.28
N ALA A 164 11.76 -12.34 6.83
CA ALA A 164 12.34 -13.63 7.23
C ALA A 164 13.81 -13.77 6.82
N PHE A 165 14.21 -13.30 5.64
CA PHE A 165 15.62 -13.27 5.24
C PHE A 165 16.47 -12.35 6.14
N ALA A 166 15.91 -11.23 6.59
CA ALA A 166 16.59 -10.29 7.46
C ALA A 166 16.73 -10.75 8.93
N ILE A 167 15.95 -11.75 9.39
CA ILE A 167 16.00 -12.27 10.77
C ILE A 167 17.38 -12.86 11.13
N ASP A 168 18.04 -13.62 10.25
CA ASP A 168 19.26 -14.37 10.63
C ASP A 168 20.52 -14.05 9.78
N TYR A 169 20.44 -13.18 8.77
CA TYR A 169 21.56 -12.88 7.87
C TYR A 169 22.84 -12.37 8.61
N PRO A 170 24.01 -13.02 8.52
CA PRO A 170 24.46 -13.83 7.38
C PRO A 170 24.34 -15.35 7.58
N SER A 171 23.82 -15.84 8.70
CA SER A 171 23.73 -17.27 9.05
C SER A 171 22.27 -17.77 9.09
N PRO A 172 21.57 -17.82 7.94
CA PRO A 172 20.14 -18.13 7.90
C PRO A 172 19.77 -19.53 8.38
N VAL A 173 18.69 -19.64 9.16
CA VAL A 173 18.10 -20.93 9.54
C VAL A 173 17.28 -21.51 8.37
N PHE A 174 17.99 -22.21 7.47
CA PHE A 174 17.44 -22.75 6.23
C PHE A 174 16.09 -23.48 6.35
N PRO A 175 15.82 -24.35 7.36
CA PRO A 175 14.53 -25.04 7.47
C PRO A 175 13.33 -24.08 7.56
N TYR A 176 13.44 -23.00 8.34
CA TYR A 176 12.36 -22.02 8.47
C TYR A 176 12.20 -21.18 7.21
N LEU A 177 13.31 -20.76 6.58
CA LEU A 177 13.24 -20.05 5.30
C LEU A 177 12.61 -20.90 4.17
N VAL A 178 12.89 -22.20 4.11
CA VAL A 178 12.24 -23.10 3.12
C VAL A 178 10.72 -23.13 3.32
N ILE A 179 10.25 -23.18 4.57
CA ILE A 179 8.81 -23.11 4.89
C ILE A 179 8.22 -21.75 4.48
N ILE A 180 8.90 -20.64 4.80
CA ILE A 180 8.46 -19.29 4.41
C ILE A 180 8.40 -19.14 2.88
N ILE A 181 9.40 -19.62 2.15
CA ILE A 181 9.45 -19.55 0.68
C ILE A 181 8.37 -20.45 0.06
N ALA A 182 8.09 -21.62 0.64
CA ALA A 182 6.98 -22.47 0.21
C ALA A 182 5.62 -21.77 0.40
N LEU A 183 5.40 -21.13 1.56
CA LEU A 183 4.22 -20.29 1.80
C LEU A 183 4.14 -19.11 0.83
N ALA A 184 5.26 -18.43 0.56
CA ALA A 184 5.31 -17.31 -0.38
C ALA A 184 4.90 -17.74 -1.79
N ASN A 185 5.31 -18.92 -2.26
CA ASN A 185 4.89 -19.47 -3.55
C ASN A 185 3.38 -19.78 -3.60
N ILE A 186 2.81 -20.32 -2.51
CA ILE A 186 1.37 -20.57 -2.40
C ILE A 186 0.58 -19.25 -2.44
N PHE A 187 1.03 -18.23 -1.68
CA PHE A 187 0.39 -16.92 -1.61
C PHE A 187 0.52 -16.14 -2.93
N ALA A 188 1.68 -16.18 -3.59
CA ALA A 188 1.90 -15.60 -4.91
C ALA A 188 1.01 -16.25 -5.98
N THR A 189 0.93 -17.59 -6.00
CA THR A 189 0.02 -18.33 -6.89
C THR A 189 -1.44 -17.91 -6.68
N TYR A 190 -1.84 -17.66 -5.43
CA TYR A 190 -3.17 -17.15 -5.13
C TYR A 190 -3.37 -15.71 -5.63
N ALA A 191 -2.40 -14.82 -5.41
CA ALA A 191 -2.45 -13.43 -5.89
C ALA A 191 -2.60 -13.35 -7.42
N THR A 192 -1.88 -14.18 -8.18
CA THR A 192 -2.02 -14.28 -9.64
C THR A 192 -3.42 -14.72 -10.07
N ARG A 193 -4.03 -15.68 -9.36
CA ARG A 193 -5.42 -16.12 -9.65
C ARG A 193 -6.43 -15.01 -9.38
N LEU A 194 -6.26 -14.25 -8.30
CA LEU A 194 -7.14 -13.14 -7.95
C LEU A 194 -7.06 -12.00 -8.99
N LEU A 195 -5.84 -11.66 -9.45
CA LEU A 195 -5.64 -10.71 -10.56
C LEU A 195 -6.31 -11.20 -11.85
N ARG A 196 -6.14 -12.47 -12.22
CA ARG A 196 -6.72 -13.02 -13.46
C ARG A 196 -8.25 -12.96 -13.48
N ALA A 197 -8.90 -13.17 -12.32
CA ALA A 197 -10.34 -13.00 -12.19
C ALA A 197 -10.79 -11.53 -12.37
N SER A 198 -10.01 -10.57 -11.85
CA SER A 198 -10.27 -9.13 -12.04
C SER A 198 -10.12 -8.70 -13.50
N TRP A 199 -9.09 -9.19 -14.20
CA TRP A 199 -8.89 -8.93 -15.64
C TRP A 199 -9.99 -9.54 -16.52
N LEU A 200 -10.43 -10.77 -16.22
CA LEU A 200 -11.56 -11.39 -16.93
C LEU A 200 -12.87 -10.61 -16.75
N ARG A 201 -13.10 -10.02 -15.57
CA ARG A 201 -14.26 -9.15 -15.30
C ARG A 201 -14.24 -7.82 -16.06
N TRP A 202 -13.10 -7.41 -16.61
CA TRP A 202 -12.97 -6.16 -17.38
C TRP A 202 -12.99 -6.38 -18.91
N LEU A 203 -12.98 -7.64 -19.35
CA LEU A 203 -13.02 -8.04 -20.76
C LEU A 203 -14.38 -8.66 -21.17
N LEU A 204 -15.36 -8.69 -20.27
CA LEU A 204 -16.64 -9.40 -20.39
C LEU A 204 -17.77 -8.49 -19.89
#